data_AF-A0A842LXD1-F1
#
_entry.id   AF-A0A842LXD1-F1
#
_cell.length_a   1.000
_cell.length_b   1.000
_cell.length_c   1.000
_cell.angle_alpha   90.00
_cell.angle_beta   90.00
_cell.angle_gamma   90.00
#
_symmetry.space_group_name_H-M   'P 1'
#
loop_
_entity.id
_entity.type
_entity.pdbx_description
1 polymer ?
#
loop_
_entity_poly.entity_id
_entity_poly.type
_entity_poly.pdbx_seq_one_letter_code
_entity_poly.pdbx_strand_id
1 'polypeptide(L)' 'MERMRDETEDLGAEVRRIHQKFESEFGPVYLSKYVFEKLVDLYREIRKEYGREIAEEEVMRKMMELVRR' A
#
# COMPACT_ATOMS: atom_id res chain seq x y z
N MET A 1 -7.52 8.25 24.36
CA MET A 1 -6.63 8.19 23.17
C MET A 1 -6.97 6.92 22.40
N GLU A 2 -8.06 6.93 21.62
CA GLU A 2 -8.60 5.70 21.00
C GLU A 2 -8.66 5.78 19.46
N ARG A 3 -8.52 6.96 18.85
CA ARG A 3 -8.71 7.16 17.40
C ARG A 3 -7.55 6.74 16.48
N MET A 4 -6.33 6.56 17.00
CA MET A 4 -5.17 6.25 16.13
C MET A 4 -5.06 4.77 15.72
N ARG A 5 -5.74 3.84 16.41
CA ARG A 5 -5.68 2.40 16.06
C ARG A 5 -6.58 2.06 14.87
N ASP A 6 -7.80 2.60 14.82
CA ASP A 6 -8.75 2.32 13.74
C ASP A 6 -8.24 2.71 12.35
N GLU A 7 -7.61 3.87 12.21
CA GLU A 7 -7.10 4.32 10.91
C GLU A 7 -5.93 3.45 10.41
N THR A 8 -5.09 2.93 11.31
CA THR A 8 -3.93 2.12 10.92
C THR A 8 -4.34 0.73 10.44
N GLU A 9 -5.38 0.14 11.04
CA GLU A 9 -5.94 -1.14 10.59
C GLU A 9 -6.63 -1.02 9.23
N ASP A 10 -7.34 0.10 8.97
CA ASP A 10 -7.96 0.40 7.69
C ASP A 10 -6.93 0.54 6.56
N LEU A 11 -5.86 1.32 6.80
CA LEU A 11 -4.80 1.56 5.80
C LEU A 11 -4.02 0.28 5.47
N GLY A 12 -3.74 -0.57 6.45
CA GLY A 12 -3.11 -1.87 6.21
C GLY A 12 -3.98 -2.82 5.38
N ALA A 13 -5.31 -2.79 5.58
CA ALA A 13 -6.23 -3.58 4.78
C ALA A 13 -6.34 -3.07 3.33
N GLU A 14 -6.29 -1.76 3.12
CA GLU A 14 -6.21 -1.15 1.78
C GLU A 14 -4.94 -1.58 1.05
N VAL A 15 -3.75 -1.41 1.64
CA VAL A 15 -2.49 -1.82 0.99
C VAL A 15 -2.43 -3.32 0.69
N ARG A 16 -3.02 -4.17 1.53
CA ARG A 16 -3.17 -5.61 1.23
C ARG A 16 -4.05 -5.86 0.01
N ARG A 17 -5.16 -5.13 -0.15
CA ARG A 17 -6.01 -5.24 -1.35
C ARG A 17 -5.27 -4.80 -2.61
N ILE A 18 -4.49 -3.73 -2.51
CA ILE A 18 -3.63 -3.26 -3.61
C ILE A 18 -2.60 -4.33 -3.98
N HIS A 19 -1.95 -4.93 -2.98
CA HIS A 19 -0.99 -6.02 -3.18
C HIS A 19 -1.64 -7.22 -3.87
N GLN A 20 -2.82 -7.66 -3.42
CA GLN A 20 -3.56 -8.76 -4.07
C GLN A 20 -3.94 -8.44 -5.53
N LYS A 21 -4.38 -7.21 -5.79
CA LYS A 21 -4.67 -6.75 -7.15
C LYS A 21 -3.41 -6.79 -8.02
N PHE A 22 -2.30 -6.29 -7.49
CA PHE A 22 -1.01 -6.34 -8.16
C PHE A 22 -0.59 -7.78 -8.47
N GLU A 23 -0.73 -8.71 -7.51
CA GLU A 23 -0.37 -10.12 -7.73
C GLU A 23 -1.25 -10.79 -8.78
N SER A 24 -2.52 -10.40 -8.89
CA SER A 24 -3.43 -10.88 -9.93
C SER A 24 -2.99 -10.46 -11.34
N GLU A 25 -2.30 -9.33 -11.48
CA GLU A 25 -1.88 -8.78 -12.78
C GLU A 25 -0.45 -9.18 -13.15
N PHE A 26 0.45 -9.22 -12.17
CA PHE A 26 1.90 -9.37 -12.38
C PHE A 26 2.49 -10.67 -11.82
N GLY A 27 1.69 -11.49 -11.14
CA GLY A 27 2.13 -12.69 -10.45
C GLY A 27 2.53 -12.44 -8.99
N PRO A 28 2.79 -13.51 -8.21
CA PRO A 28 3.03 -13.42 -6.78
C PRO A 28 4.30 -12.63 -6.46
N VAL A 29 4.22 -11.74 -5.46
CA VAL A 29 5.33 -10.90 -5.02
C VAL A 29 5.45 -10.95 -3.52
N TYR A 30 6.61 -11.36 -3.04
CA TYR A 30 6.90 -11.31 -1.61
C TYR A 30 7.20 -9.88 -1.16
N LEU A 31 6.41 -9.38 -0.22
CA LEU A 31 6.69 -8.15 0.51
C LEU A 31 7.14 -8.49 1.93
N SER A 32 8.37 -8.09 2.29
CA SER A 32 8.81 -8.17 3.69
C SER A 32 7.94 -7.25 4.57
N LYS A 33 7.85 -7.55 5.87
CA LYS A 33 7.11 -6.72 6.83
C LYS A 33 7.52 -5.24 6.76
N TYR A 34 8.82 -4.98 6.66
CA TYR A 34 9.36 -3.62 6.55
C TYR A 34 8.93 -2.90 5.27
N VAL A 35 8.90 -3.61 4.13
CA VAL A 35 8.45 -3.04 2.86
C VAL A 35 6.95 -2.75 2.91
N PHE A 36 6.17 -3.67 3.48
CA PHE A 36 4.73 -3.49 3.66
C PHE A 36 4.41 -2.25 4.52
N GLU A 37 5.09 -2.10 5.66
CA GLU A 37 4.92 -0.91 6.53
C GLU A 37 5.24 0.39 5.79
N LYS A 38 6.30 0.41 4.97
CA LYS A 38 6.62 1.58 4.12
C LYS A 38 5.53 1.90 3.09
N LEU A 39 4.90 0.88 2.51
CA LEU A 39 3.82 1.09 1.55
C LEU A 39 2.56 1.62 2.25
N VAL A 40 2.30 1.21 3.49
CA VAL A 40 1.23 1.77 4.32
C VAL A 40 1.49 3.24 4.65
N ASP A 41 2.71 3.58 5.06
CA ASP A 41 3.09 4.97 5.31
C ASP A 41 2.96 5.84 4.05
N LEU A 42 3.44 5.35 2.90
CA LEU A 42 3.29 6.02 1.60
C LEU A 42 1.81 6.23 1.26
N TYR A 43 0.99 5.17 1.37
CA TYR A 43 -0.44 5.25 1.08
C TYR A 43 -1.13 6.29 1.95
N ARG A 44 -0.80 6.34 3.25
CA ARG A 44 -1.35 7.33 4.18
C ARG A 44 -1.00 8.76 3.77
N GLU A 45 0.27 9.01 3.44
CA GLU A 45 0.75 10.34 3.07
C GLU A 45 0.07 10.83 1.79
N ILE A 46 0.10 10.02 0.73
CA ILE A 46 -0.51 10.38 -0.56
C ILE A 46 -2.03 10.49 -0.44
N ARG A 47 -2.69 9.59 0.29
CA ARG A 47 -4.16 9.63 0.48
C ARG A 47 -4.59 10.94 1.14
N LYS A 48 -3.83 11.43 2.11
CA LYS A 48 -4.13 12.66 2.83
C LYS A 48 -4.03 13.90 1.93
N GLU A 49 -3.07 13.92 1.01
CA GLU A 49 -2.78 15.08 0.17
C GLU A 49 -3.53 15.07 -1.16
N TYR A 50 -3.63 13.91 -1.80
CA TYR A 50 -4.13 13.75 -3.18
C TYR A 50 -5.38 12.88 -3.30
N GLY A 51 -5.79 12.22 -2.21
CA GLY A 51 -6.94 11.32 -2.19
C GLY A 51 -6.59 9.86 -2.50
N ARG A 52 -7.61 9.01 -2.39
CA ARG A 52 -7.46 7.55 -2.41
C ARG A 52 -6.92 7.00 -3.74
N GLU A 53 -7.45 7.47 -4.86
CA GLU A 53 -7.13 6.92 -6.18
C GLU A 53 -5.65 7.10 -6.52
N ILE A 54 -5.12 8.32 -6.31
CA ILE A 54 -3.70 8.63 -6.49
C ILE A 54 -2.81 7.81 -5.55
N ALA A 55 -3.24 7.62 -4.30
CA ALA A 55 -2.48 6.79 -3.35
C ALA A 55 -2.40 5.31 -3.79
N GLU A 56 -3.47 4.79 -4.38
CA GLU A 56 -3.52 3.44 -4.93
C GLU A 56 -2.53 3.28 -6.09
N GLU A 57 -2.54 4.21 -7.05
CA GLU A 57 -1.62 4.22 -8.19
C GLU A 57 -0.16 4.31 -7.76
N GLU A 58 0.15 5.15 -6.78
CA GLU A 58 1.49 5.34 -6.25
C GLU A 58 2.03 4.08 -5.55
N VAL A 59 1.20 3.38 -4.78
CA VAL A 59 1.55 2.08 -4.18
C VAL A 59 1.77 1.02 -5.26
N MET A 60 0.90 0.92 -6.27
CA MET A 60 1.08 -0.01 -7.38
C MET A 60 2.38 0.26 -8.16
N ARG A 61 2.67 1.54 -8.43
CA ARG A 61 3.93 1.96 -9.08
C ARG A 61 5.13 1.50 -8.25
N LYS A 62 5.08 1.70 -6.93
CA LYS A 62 6.18 1.28 -6.04
C LYS A 62 6.38 -0.22 -6.02
N MET A 63 5.30 -1.01 -6.03
CA MET A 63 5.39 -2.47 -6.14
C MET A 63 6.00 -2.88 -7.49
N MET A 64 5.65 -2.22 -8.60
CA MET A 64 6.24 -2.48 -9.91
C MET A 64 7.76 -2.26 -9.93
N GLU A 65 8.25 -1.22 -9.25
CA GLU A 65 9.70 -0.97 -9.10
C GLU A 65 10.42 -2.10 -8.34
N LEU A 66 9.74 -2.78 -7.41
CA LEU A 66 10.33 -3.89 -6.66
C LEU A 66 10.50 -5.15 -7.51
N VAL A 67 9.57 -5.39 -8.44
CA VAL A 67 9.57 -6.58 -9.31
C VAL A 67 10.56 -6.45 -10.48
N ARG A 68 10.85 -5.23 -10.93
CA ARG A 68 11.76 -4.97 -12.06
C ARG A 68 13.25 -4.91 -11.67
N ARG A 69 13.61 -5.25 -10.43
CA ARG A 69 15.00 -5.32 -9.95
C ARG A 69 15.52 -6.75 -10.03
#